data_AF-A0A8B6C7X6-F1
#
_entry.id   AF-A0A8B6C7X6-F1
#
_cell.length_a   1.000
_cell.length_b   1.000
_cell.length_c   1.000
_cell.angle_alpha   90.00
_cell.angle_beta   90.00
_cell.angle_gamma   90.00
#
_symmetry.space_group_name_H-M   'P 1'
#
loop_
_entity.id
_entity.type
_entity.pdbx_description
1 polymer ?
#
loop_
_entity_poly.entity_id
_entity_poly.type
_entity_poly.pdbx_seq_one_letter_code
_entity_poly.pdbx_strand_id
1 'polypeptide(L)'
;MLPIGGDIFVVVNEWRDKVLIHIRKYEKNSAEVYVPTKKGIALDLNQWQLLEMYVNEIEEAISQMIDDVTGVPEMTFHLGRGVYVSVNKTYPTVDVRQRWKIPETNQIVSTKKGISLTYDKWEALKGTFPDVRETVPEIETTTPCILSEDHQNQEGMLMCSNCNPFAEPL
;
A
#
# COMPACT_ATOMS: atom_id res chain seq x y z
N MET A 1 -6.09 -6.16 -16.34
CA MET A 1 -5.52 -6.75 -15.11
C MET A 1 -4.08 -7.10 -15.41
N LEU A 2 -3.13 -6.59 -14.62
CA LEU A 2 -1.70 -6.83 -14.82
C LEU A 2 -1.26 -7.93 -13.83
N PRO A 3 -0.78 -9.09 -14.30
CA PRO A 3 -0.38 -10.18 -13.42
C PRO A 3 0.94 -9.87 -12.71
N ILE A 4 1.00 -10.11 -11.40
CA ILE A 4 2.23 -9.97 -10.60
C ILE A 4 2.64 -11.28 -9.90
N GLY A 5 2.01 -12.40 -10.28
CA GLY A 5 2.39 -13.76 -9.87
C GLY A 5 1.51 -14.38 -8.77
N GLY A 6 1.32 -15.70 -8.83
CA GLY A 6 0.55 -16.46 -7.84
C GLY A 6 -0.93 -16.07 -7.75
N ASP A 7 -1.56 -15.86 -8.90
CA ASP A 7 -2.95 -15.36 -9.05
C ASP A 7 -3.18 -14.00 -8.39
N ILE A 8 -2.13 -13.18 -8.27
CA ILE A 8 -2.23 -11.80 -7.81
C ILE A 8 -2.15 -10.88 -9.02
N PHE A 9 -3.05 -9.91 -9.04
CA PHE A 9 -3.18 -8.96 -10.13
C PHE A 9 -3.24 -7.53 -9.60
N VAL A 10 -2.72 -6.60 -10.39
CA VAL A 10 -2.99 -5.16 -10.29
C VAL A 10 -4.16 -4.84 -11.21
N VAL A 11 -5.18 -4.19 -10.67
CA VAL A 11 -6.42 -3.86 -11.39
C VAL A 11 -6.82 -2.43 -11.08
N VAL A 12 -6.83 -1.59 -12.11
CA VAL A 12 -7.47 -0.27 -12.05
C VAL A 12 -8.99 -0.47 -12.11
N ASN A 13 -9.70 0.14 -11.18
CA ASN A 13 -11.15 0.06 -11.09
C ASN A 13 -11.72 1.45 -10.80
N GLU A 14 -12.72 1.86 -11.58
CA GLU A 14 -13.41 3.12 -11.40
C GLU A 14 -14.81 2.88 -10.83
N TRP A 15 -15.13 3.54 -9.72
CA TRP A 15 -16.44 3.44 -9.11
C TRP A 15 -16.89 4.78 -8.55
N ARG A 16 -18.01 5.30 -9.07
CA ARG A 16 -18.59 6.61 -8.69
C ARG A 16 -17.56 7.73 -8.78
N ASP A 17 -16.93 7.86 -9.94
CA ASP A 17 -15.92 8.87 -10.26
C ASP A 17 -14.67 8.80 -9.35
N LYS A 18 -14.43 7.65 -8.72
CA LYS A 18 -13.23 7.37 -7.93
C LYS A 18 -12.47 6.23 -8.56
N VAL A 19 -11.23 6.51 -8.94
CA VAL A 19 -10.28 5.49 -9.37
C VAL A 19 -9.62 4.86 -8.15
N LEU A 20 -9.66 3.53 -8.10
CA LEU A 20 -8.97 2.71 -7.11
C LEU A 20 -8.08 1.70 -7.83
N ILE A 21 -6.87 1.53 -7.31
CA ILE A 21 -5.89 0.60 -7.85
C ILE A 21 -5.78 -0.58 -6.88
N HIS A 22 -6.27 -1.73 -7.33
CA HIS A 22 -6.36 -2.93 -6.52
C HIS A 22 -5.10 -3.77 -6.69
N ILE A 23 -4.45 -4.15 -5.58
CA ILE A 23 -3.43 -5.21 -5.54
C ILE A 23 -4.08 -6.40 -4.84
N ARG A 24 -4.50 -7.41 -5.60
CA ARG A 24 -5.45 -8.41 -5.09
C ARG A 24 -5.18 -9.81 -5.59
N LYS A 25 -5.34 -10.79 -4.70
CA LYS A 25 -5.37 -12.21 -5.03
C LYS A 25 -6.74 -12.60 -5.57
N TYR A 26 -6.74 -13.34 -6.65
CA TYR A 26 -7.89 -13.96 -7.27
C TYR A 26 -7.83 -15.47 -7.08
N GLU A 27 -8.97 -16.12 -7.26
CA GLU A 27 -9.10 -17.56 -7.34
C GLU A 27 -10.04 -17.92 -8.48
N LYS A 28 -9.94 -19.12 -9.03
CA LYS A 28 -10.87 -19.57 -10.06
C LYS A 28 -12.13 -20.15 -9.40
N ASN A 29 -13.29 -19.78 -9.93
CA ASN A 29 -14.55 -20.42 -9.56
C ASN A 29 -14.74 -21.76 -10.30
N SER A 30 -15.89 -22.42 -10.10
CA SER A 30 -16.23 -23.69 -10.76
C SER A 30 -16.30 -23.61 -12.29
N ALA A 31 -16.38 -22.41 -12.86
CA ALA A 31 -16.36 -22.16 -14.30
C ALA A 31 -14.96 -21.76 -14.80
N GLU A 32 -13.91 -21.96 -14.00
CA GLU A 32 -12.52 -21.58 -14.31
C GLU A 32 -12.29 -20.07 -14.53
N VAL A 33 -13.21 -19.23 -14.07
CA VAL A 33 -13.12 -17.77 -14.18
C VAL A 33 -12.50 -17.19 -12.91
N TYR A 34 -11.52 -16.30 -13.08
CA TYR A 34 -10.92 -15.57 -11.96
C TYR A 34 -11.93 -14.65 -11.28
N VAL A 35 -12.11 -14.84 -9.97
CA VAL A 35 -12.92 -14.01 -9.09
C VAL A 35 -12.06 -13.41 -7.97
N PRO A 36 -12.30 -12.16 -7.57
CA PRO A 36 -11.49 -11.49 -6.55
C PRO A 36 -11.73 -12.09 -5.17
N THR A 37 -10.65 -12.33 -4.41
CA THR A 37 -10.76 -12.76 -3.02
C THR A 37 -10.73 -11.56 -2.06
N LYS A 38 -10.98 -11.82 -0.76
CA LYS A 38 -10.79 -10.81 0.30
C LYS A 38 -9.30 -10.45 0.52
N LYS A 39 -8.35 -11.27 0.06
CA LYS A 39 -6.90 -11.04 0.20
C LYS A 39 -6.44 -10.03 -0.85
N GLY A 40 -6.11 -8.83 -0.39
CA GLY A 40 -5.77 -7.71 -1.26
C GLY A 40 -6.12 -6.38 -0.62
N ILE A 41 -5.65 -5.32 -1.25
CA ILE A 41 -5.94 -3.95 -0.87
C ILE A 41 -6.37 -3.16 -2.11
N ALA A 42 -7.12 -2.09 -1.88
CA ALA A 42 -7.51 -1.13 -2.90
C ALA A 42 -6.95 0.20 -2.44
N LEU A 43 -6.07 0.79 -3.25
CA LEU A 43 -5.41 2.05 -2.99
C LEU A 43 -6.12 3.15 -3.78
N ASP A 44 -6.35 4.31 -3.17
CA ASP A 44 -6.67 5.51 -3.93
C ASP A 44 -5.40 6.10 -4.59
N LEU A 45 -5.58 7.12 -5.44
CA LEU A 45 -4.46 7.70 -6.21
C LEU A 45 -3.36 8.26 -5.29
N ASN A 46 -3.74 8.84 -4.16
CA ASN A 46 -2.82 9.38 -3.16
C ASN A 46 -1.98 8.26 -2.54
N GLN A 47 -2.64 7.18 -2.11
CA GLN A 47 -1.99 5.99 -1.57
C GLN A 47 -1.05 5.31 -2.58
N TRP A 48 -1.46 5.23 -3.85
CA TRP A 48 -0.64 4.66 -4.91
C TRP A 48 0.60 5.50 -5.18
N GLN A 49 0.44 6.82 -5.30
CA GLN A 49 1.56 7.74 -5.52
C GLN A 49 2.57 7.70 -4.36
N LEU A 50 2.09 7.63 -3.10
CA LEU A 50 2.96 7.43 -1.95
C LEU A 50 3.70 6.09 -2.00
N LEU A 51 3.05 5.02 -2.45
CA LEU A 51 3.71 3.73 -2.64
C LEU A 51 4.85 3.84 -3.67
N GLU A 52 4.62 4.54 -4.78
CA GLU A 52 5.65 4.80 -5.78
C GLU A 52 6.80 5.66 -5.26
N MET A 53 6.50 6.68 -4.44
CA MET A 53 7.52 7.54 -3.83
C MET A 53 8.46 6.75 -2.91
N TYR A 54 7.93 5.78 -2.15
CA TYR A 54 8.72 5.00 -1.19
C TYR A 54 9.45 3.81 -1.81
N VAL A 55 9.45 3.63 -3.13
CA VAL A 55 10.06 2.46 -3.77
C VAL A 55 11.54 2.33 -3.40
N ASN A 56 12.30 3.41 -3.48
CA ASN A 56 13.75 3.35 -3.26
C ASN A 56 14.07 2.96 -1.82
N GLU A 57 13.34 3.50 -0.85
CA GLU A 57 13.50 3.19 0.56
C GLU A 57 13.05 1.77 0.88
N ILE A 58 12.02 1.26 0.20
CA ILE A 58 11.59 -0.15 0.31
C ILE A 58 12.67 -1.07 -0.28
N GLU A 59 13.25 -0.74 -1.44
CA GLU A 59 14.33 -1.52 -2.07
C GLU A 59 15.59 -1.56 -1.21
N GLU A 60 15.96 -0.43 -0.60
CA GLU A 60 17.07 -0.37 0.33
C GLU A 60 16.80 -1.28 1.55
N ALA A 61 15.58 -1.22 2.09
CA ALA A 61 15.17 -2.09 3.19
C ALA A 61 15.16 -3.57 2.82
N ILE A 62 14.74 -3.93 1.60
CA ILE A 62 14.81 -5.31 1.09
C ILE A 62 16.28 -5.76 0.99
N SER A 63 17.15 -4.92 0.44
CA SER A 63 18.57 -5.22 0.29
C SER A 63 19.24 -5.48 1.64
N GLN A 64 18.97 -4.61 2.62
CA GLN A 64 19.47 -4.78 4.00
C GLN A 64 18.98 -6.10 4.65
N MET A 65 17.75 -6.54 4.35
CA MET A 65 17.24 -7.83 4.82
C MET A 65 17.90 -9.03 4.14
N ILE A 66 18.19 -8.93 2.84
CA ILE A 66 18.89 -9.98 2.07
C ILE A 66 20.33 -10.13 2.57
N ASP A 67 21.00 -9.02 2.87
CA ASP A 67 22.37 -8.99 3.37
C ASP A 67 22.49 -9.38 4.87
N ASP A 68 21.38 -9.79 5.50
CA ASP A 68 21.28 -10.17 6.92
C ASP A 68 21.87 -9.10 7.86
N VAL A 69 21.66 -7.83 7.51
CA VAL A 69 22.18 -6.70 8.30
C VAL A 69 21.44 -6.65 9.63
N THR A 70 22.16 -6.96 10.71
CA THR A 70 21.60 -6.91 12.06
C THR A 70 21.35 -5.48 12.53
N GLY A 71 20.31 -5.28 13.33
CA GLY A 71 19.99 -3.98 13.94
C GLY A 71 19.20 -3.02 13.04
N VAL A 72 18.78 -3.45 11.84
CA VAL A 72 17.94 -2.65 10.96
C VAL A 72 16.55 -2.45 11.59
N PRO A 73 16.07 -1.19 11.72
CA PRO A 73 14.74 -0.91 12.25
C PRO A 73 13.64 -1.52 11.38
N GLU A 74 12.43 -1.65 11.93
CA GLU A 74 11.29 -2.06 11.12
C GLU A 74 10.94 -0.93 10.14
N MET A 75 11.14 -1.21 8.85
CA MET A 75 10.83 -0.25 7.79
C MET A 75 9.34 -0.36 7.46
N THR A 76 8.60 0.64 7.92
CA THR A 76 7.17 0.80 7.70
C THR A 76 6.89 2.22 7.23
N PHE A 77 6.19 2.35 6.11
CA PHE A 77 5.76 3.63 5.55
C PHE A 77 4.24 3.71 5.54
N HIS A 78 3.73 4.86 5.95
CA HIS A 78 2.30 5.15 5.94
C HIS A 78 1.89 5.67 4.56
N LEU A 79 0.85 5.09 3.98
CA LEU A 79 0.31 5.48 2.67
C LEU A 79 -0.94 6.35 2.79
N GLY A 80 -1.42 6.61 4.02
CA GLY A 80 -2.67 7.34 4.24
C GLY A 80 -3.85 6.46 4.66
N ARG A 81 -4.81 7.03 5.41
CA ARG A 81 -6.07 6.41 5.87
C ARG A 81 -5.88 5.05 6.58
N GLY A 82 -4.77 4.92 7.27
CA GLY A 82 -4.38 3.73 8.03
C GLY A 82 -3.83 2.58 7.17
N VAL A 83 -3.51 2.82 5.90
CA VAL A 83 -2.81 1.87 5.04
C VAL A 83 -1.31 2.06 5.17
N TYR A 84 -0.58 0.95 5.22
CA TYR A 84 0.88 0.94 5.38
C TYR A 84 1.51 -0.04 4.41
N VAL A 85 2.74 0.25 3.99
CA VAL A 85 3.66 -0.69 3.36
C VAL A 85 4.82 -0.96 4.32
N SER A 86 5.23 -2.22 4.47
CA SER A 86 6.30 -2.60 5.38
C SER A 86 7.12 -3.77 4.86
N VAL A 87 8.43 -3.75 5.08
CA VAL A 87 9.30 -4.91 4.81
C VAL A 87 9.26 -5.83 6.01
N ASN A 88 8.80 -7.07 5.80
CA ASN A 88 8.59 -8.02 6.87
C ASN A 88 9.94 -8.61 7.33
N LYS A 89 10.16 -8.63 8.65
CA LYS A 89 11.40 -9.13 9.27
C LYS A 89 11.46 -10.65 9.42
N THR A 90 10.31 -11.30 9.48
CA THR A 90 10.22 -12.75 9.72
C THR A 90 10.16 -13.52 8.41
N TYR A 91 9.53 -12.94 7.40
CA TYR A 91 9.34 -13.56 6.09
C TYR A 91 9.84 -12.61 5.00
N PRO A 92 10.49 -13.09 3.92
CA PRO A 92 11.04 -12.26 2.85
C PRO A 92 9.92 -11.68 1.96
N THR A 93 9.16 -10.75 2.52
CA THR A 93 7.97 -10.19 1.89
C THR A 93 7.82 -8.70 2.16
N VAL A 94 7.24 -7.98 1.20
CA VAL A 94 6.69 -6.63 1.37
C VAL A 94 5.19 -6.75 1.63
N ASP A 95 4.74 -6.22 2.77
CA ASP A 95 3.36 -6.23 3.20
C ASP A 95 2.69 -4.89 2.89
N VAL A 96 1.60 -4.89 2.12
CA VAL A 96 0.75 -3.70 1.91
C VAL A 96 -0.61 -3.94 2.57
N ARG A 97 -0.90 -3.23 3.68
CA ARG A 97 -1.97 -3.62 4.59
C ARG A 97 -2.64 -2.46 5.32
N GLN A 98 -3.96 -2.59 5.50
CA GLN A 98 -4.72 -1.73 6.39
C GLN A 98 -4.44 -2.11 7.84
N ARG A 99 -4.12 -1.12 8.67
CA ARG A 99 -4.03 -1.25 10.12
C ARG A 99 -5.28 -0.69 10.81
N TRP A 100 -5.46 -1.10 12.06
CA TRP A 100 -6.58 -0.74 12.93
C TRP A 100 -6.07 -0.46 14.35
N LYS A 101 -6.59 0.58 15.01
CA LYS A 101 -6.31 0.88 16.41
C LYS A 101 -7.33 0.16 17.29
N ILE A 102 -6.88 -0.77 18.12
CA ILE A 102 -7.72 -1.48 19.09
C ILE A 102 -8.16 -0.48 20.17
N PRO A 103 -9.47 -0.20 20.34
CA PRO A 103 -9.94 0.83 21.27
C PRO A 103 -9.53 0.58 22.72
N GLU A 104 -9.49 -0.67 23.16
CA GLU A 104 -9.26 -1.02 24.56
C GLU A 104 -7.79 -0.90 24.97
N THR A 105 -6.86 -1.08 24.02
CA THR A 105 -5.42 -1.12 24.29
C THR A 105 -4.65 0.01 23.60
N ASN A 106 -5.32 0.78 22.74
CA ASN A 106 -4.71 1.74 21.83
C ASN A 106 -3.62 1.16 20.90
N GLN A 107 -3.50 -0.16 20.81
CA GLN A 107 -2.52 -0.82 19.96
C GLN A 107 -2.94 -0.75 18.50
N ILE A 108 -2.00 -0.39 17.63
CA ILE A 108 -2.20 -0.40 16.17
C ILE A 108 -1.77 -1.77 15.65
N VAL A 109 -2.71 -2.51 15.08
CA VAL A 109 -2.49 -3.86 14.56
C VAL A 109 -2.84 -3.98 13.09
N SER A 110 -2.13 -4.87 12.39
CA SER A 110 -2.39 -5.24 11.01
C SER A 110 -3.69 -6.03 10.87
N THR A 111 -4.55 -5.63 9.93
CA THR A 111 -5.81 -6.34 9.65
C THR A 111 -5.64 -7.43 8.59
N LYS A 112 -6.67 -8.26 8.37
CA LYS A 112 -6.70 -9.21 7.23
C LYS A 112 -6.81 -8.52 5.87
N LYS A 113 -7.17 -7.24 5.81
CA LYS A 113 -7.26 -6.44 4.56
C LYS A 113 -5.86 -5.97 4.16
N GLY A 114 -5.28 -6.68 3.22
CA GLY A 114 -3.94 -6.42 2.73
C GLY A 114 -3.41 -7.61 1.93
N ILE A 115 -2.17 -7.48 1.48
CA ILE A 115 -1.46 -8.51 0.74
C ILE A 115 0.01 -8.54 1.16
N SER A 116 0.59 -9.73 1.11
CA SER A 116 2.00 -10.00 1.39
C SER A 116 2.62 -10.46 0.08
N LEU A 117 3.58 -9.70 -0.42
CA LEU A 117 4.26 -9.93 -1.69
C LEU A 117 5.65 -10.46 -1.40
N THR A 118 6.02 -11.60 -1.97
CA THR A 118 7.45 -12.01 -2.00
C THR A 118 8.25 -10.98 -2.79
N TYR A 119 9.57 -10.91 -2.61
CA TYR A 119 10.40 -9.94 -3.32
C TYR A 119 10.23 -10.02 -4.85
N ASP A 120 10.11 -11.22 -5.44
CA ASP A 120 9.80 -11.36 -6.88
C ASP A 120 8.46 -10.73 -7.29
N LYS A 121 7.45 -10.81 -6.42
CA LYS A 121 6.12 -10.23 -6.68
C LYS A 121 6.10 -8.73 -6.44
N TRP A 122 6.94 -8.25 -5.52
CA TRP A 122 7.19 -6.84 -5.34
C TRP A 122 7.91 -6.24 -6.57
N GLU A 123 8.91 -6.93 -7.11
CA GLU A 123 9.54 -6.57 -8.38
C GLU A 123 8.52 -6.51 -9.51
N ALA A 124 7.69 -7.54 -9.64
CA ALA A 124 6.62 -7.57 -10.63
C ALA A 124 5.60 -6.43 -10.43
N LEU A 125 5.27 -6.06 -9.18
CA LEU A 125 4.41 -4.91 -8.88
C LEU A 125 5.03 -3.60 -9.36
N LYS A 126 6.30 -3.32 -9.07
CA LYS A 126 7.01 -2.14 -9.58
C LYS A 126 6.98 -2.08 -11.10
N GLY A 127 7.15 -3.23 -11.75
CA GLY A 127 7.05 -3.37 -13.20
C GLY A 127 5.70 -2.92 -13.79
N THR A 128 4.62 -2.92 -13.00
CA THR A 128 3.30 -2.44 -13.44
C THR A 128 3.09 -0.93 -13.35
N PHE A 129 4.00 -0.19 -12.71
CA PHE A 129 3.79 1.25 -12.48
C PHE A 129 3.65 2.06 -13.77
N PRO A 130 4.45 1.84 -14.83
CA PRO A 130 4.27 2.54 -16.10
C PRO A 130 2.90 2.27 -16.73
N ASP A 131 2.44 1.01 -16.75
CA ASP A 131 1.14 0.63 -17.31
C ASP A 131 -0.03 1.27 -16.53
N VAL A 132 0.11 1.35 -15.19
CA VAL A 132 -0.89 1.99 -14.34
C VAL A 132 -0.93 3.50 -14.57
N ARG A 133 0.22 4.18 -14.70
CA ARG A 133 0.29 5.60 -15.07
C ARG A 133 -0.31 5.89 -16.44
N GLU A 134 -0.05 5.03 -17.42
CA GLU A 134 -0.64 5.17 -18.76
C GLU A 134 -2.17 5.02 -18.70
N THR A 135 -2.65 4.08 -17.88
CA THR A 135 -4.09 3.85 -17.68
C THR A 135 -4.77 4.95 -16.87
N VAL A 136 -4.06 5.55 -15.91
CA VAL A 136 -4.58 6.53 -14.95
C VAL A 136 -3.67 7.76 -14.91
N PRO A 137 -3.74 8.63 -15.93
CA PRO A 137 -2.91 9.82 -16.01
C PRO A 137 -3.14 10.80 -14.84
N GLU A 138 -4.27 10.72 -14.16
CA GLU A 138 -4.60 11.54 -12.98
C GLU A 138 -3.62 11.35 -11.83
N ILE A 139 -2.87 10.24 -11.79
CA ILE A 139 -1.81 9.99 -10.80
C ILE A 139 -0.75 11.11 -10.86
N GLU A 140 -0.36 11.57 -12.04
CA GLU A 140 0.67 12.60 -12.21
C GLU A 140 0.23 13.96 -11.65
N THR A 141 -1.07 14.24 -11.70
CA THR A 141 -1.66 15.47 -11.17
C THR A 141 -2.10 15.35 -9.72
N THR A 142 -2.14 14.12 -9.19
CA THR A 142 -2.47 13.90 -7.78
C THR A 142 -1.33 14.44 -6.93
N THR A 143 -1.66 15.19 -5.89
CA THR A 143 -0.69 15.62 -4.88
C THR A 143 -0.87 14.73 -3.65
N PRO A 144 0.19 14.06 -3.17
CA PRO A 144 0.14 13.29 -1.94
C PRO A 144 -0.33 14.14 -0.77
N CYS A 145 -1.03 13.53 0.18
CA CYS A 145 -1.63 14.28 1.31
C CYS A 145 -0.57 15.05 2.09
N ILE A 146 0.58 14.41 2.31
CA ILE A 146 1.72 14.96 3.05
C ILE A 146 2.37 16.18 2.37
N LEU A 147 2.10 16.40 1.09
CA LEU A 147 2.62 17.53 0.31
C LEU A 147 1.56 18.63 0.10
N SER A 148 0.36 18.46 0.65
CA SER A 148 -0.74 19.42 0.48
C SER A 148 -0.51 20.70 1.29
N GLU A 149 -1.04 21.84 0.83
CA GLU A 149 -0.81 23.17 1.44
C GLU A 149 -1.38 23.28 2.87
N ASP A 150 -2.44 22.54 3.18
CA ASP A 150 -3.04 22.44 4.51
C ASP A 150 -2.17 21.67 5.52
N HIS A 151 -1.06 21.07 5.07
CA HIS A 151 -0.07 20.38 5.90
C HIS A 151 1.22 21.20 6.10
N GLN A 152 1.23 22.49 5.71
CA GLN A 152 2.40 23.39 5.85
C GLN A 152 2.67 23.83 7.30
N ASN A 153 1.83 23.44 8.25
CA ASN A 153 2.07 23.64 9.68
C ASN A 153 1.78 22.36 10.47
N GLN A 154 2.31 22.32 11.70
CA GLN A 154 2.22 21.14 12.56
C GLN A 154 0.76 20.78 12.91
N GLU A 155 -0.10 21.77 13.10
CA GLU A 155 -1.50 21.56 13.48
C GLU A 155 -2.30 20.90 12.36
N GLY A 156 -2.22 21.42 11.14
CA GLY A 156 -2.89 20.87 9.96
C GLY A 156 -2.45 19.44 9.67
N MET A 157 -1.14 19.17 9.79
CA MET A 157 -0.61 17.81 9.68
C MET A 157 -1.22 16.88 10.74
N LEU A 158 -1.21 17.27 12.02
CA LEU A 158 -1.71 16.45 13.13
C LEU A 158 -3.22 16.19 13.06
N MET A 159 -3.99 17.15 12.57
CA MET A 159 -5.46 17.05 12.46
C MET A 159 -5.94 16.31 11.20
N CYS A 160 -5.05 16.07 10.25
CA CYS A 160 -5.43 15.38 9.02
C CYS A 160 -5.72 13.89 9.27
N SER A 161 -6.98 13.49 9.14
CA SER A 161 -7.40 12.08 9.27
C SER A 161 -6.77 11.13 8.24
N ASN A 162 -6.23 11.66 7.14
CA ASN A 162 -5.49 10.86 6.17
C ASN A 162 -4.11 10.51 6.71
N CYS A 163 -3.35 11.51 7.16
CA CYS A 163 -1.98 11.40 7.69
C CYS A 163 -1.94 10.81 9.11
N ASN A 164 -2.91 11.15 9.94
CA ASN A 164 -3.03 10.75 11.35
C ASN A 164 -4.35 10.01 11.60
N PRO A 165 -4.57 8.84 10.98
CA PRO A 165 -5.84 8.10 11.04
C PRO A 165 -6.16 7.52 12.42
N PHE A 166 -5.23 7.61 13.37
CA PHE A 166 -5.32 7.03 14.71
C PHE A 166 -5.16 8.07 15.83
N ALA A 167 -5.05 9.36 15.46
CA ALA A 167 -5.05 10.46 16.40
C ALA A 167 -6.38 10.47 17.17
N GLU A 168 -6.31 10.86 18.45
CA GLU A 168 -7.52 11.10 19.21
C GLU A 168 -8.16 12.41 18.73
N PRO A 169 -9.51 12.48 18.65
CA PRO A 169 -10.18 13.77 18.49
C PRO A 169 -9.78 14.67 19.66
N LEU A 170 -9.38 15.92 19.35
CA LEU A 170 -9.16 16.96 20.35
C LEU A 170 -10.45 17.30 21.11
#